data_AF-A0A174BHV2-F1
#
_entry.id   AF-A0A174BHV2-F1
#
_cell.length_a   1.000
_cell.length_b   1.000
_cell.length_c   1.000
_cell.angle_alpha   90.00
_cell.angle_beta   90.00
_cell.angle_gamma   90.00
#
_symmetry.space_group_name_H-M   'P 1'
#
loop_
_entity.id
_entity.type
_entity.pdbx_description
1 polymer ?
#
loop_
_entity_poly.entity_id
_entity_poly.type
_entity_poly.pdbx_seq_one_letter_code
_entity_poly.pdbx_strand_id
1 'polypeptide(L)' 'MLLQDTIGEHLLEVDKAAREREEVILKQLEEKEPLRDKEADQMAWVRAANQHRAIAKEIILRKLIYV' A
#
# COMPACT_ATOMS: atom_id res chain seq x y z
N MET A 1 29.62 11.42 -11.78
CA MET A 1 28.78 12.11 -10.78
C MET A 1 28.27 11.05 -9.81
N LEU A 2 28.94 10.86 -8.67
CA LEU A 2 28.62 9.77 -7.72
C LEU A 2 27.25 9.90 -7.03
N LEU A 3 26.61 11.08 -7.10
CA LEU A 3 25.34 11.36 -6.43
C LEU A 3 24.10 10.89 -7.21
N GLN A 4 24.17 10.75 -8.54
CA GLN A 4 23.02 10.30 -9.34
C GLN A 4 22.76 8.80 -9.16
N ASP A 5 23.82 8.00 -9.08
CA ASP A 5 23.72 6.55 -8.91
C ASP A 5 23.17 6.19 -7.52
N THR A 6 23.59 6.90 -6.46
CA THR A 6 23.13 6.66 -5.08
C THR A 6 21.69 7.10 -4.81
N ILE A 7 21.22 8.17 -5.45
CA ILE A 7 19.83 8.64 -5.29
C ILE A 7 18.86 7.68 -5.99
N GLY A 8 19.24 7.15 -7.15
CA GLY A 8 18.44 6.14 -7.87
C GLY A 8 18.27 4.86 -7.05
N GLU A 9 19.37 4.35 -6.48
CA GLU A 9 19.33 3.18 -5.58
C GLU A 9 18.47 3.42 -4.35
N HIS A 10 18.63 4.58 -3.69
CA HIS A 10 17.84 4.89 -2.50
C HIS A 10 16.34 4.99 -2.81
N LEU A 11 15.94 5.59 -3.93
CA LEU A 11 14.53 5.65 -4.35
C LEU A 11 13.96 4.26 -4.65
N LEU A 12 14.76 3.36 -5.22
CA LEU A 12 14.37 1.97 -5.46
C LEU A 12 14.18 1.19 -4.15
N GLU A 13 15.07 1.39 -3.17
CA GLU A 13 14.93 0.79 -1.84
C GLU A 13 13.67 1.30 -1.12
N VAL A 14 13.39 2.61 -1.20
CA VAL A 14 12.19 3.22 -0.62
C VAL A 14 10.92 2.69 -1.28
N ASP A 15 10.88 2.56 -2.62
CA ASP A 15 9.75 1.99 -3.35
C ASP A 15 9.54 0.50 -3.00
N LYS A 16 10.62 -0.28 -2.89
CA LYS A 16 10.54 -1.68 -2.46
C LYS A 16 9.99 -1.81 -1.05
N ALA A 17 10.50 -1.01 -0.12
CA ALA A 17 10.02 -0.99 1.27
C ALA A 17 8.55 -0.53 1.36
N ALA A 18 8.13 0.41 0.52
CA ALA A 18 6.74 0.85 0.44
C ALA A 18 5.81 -0.28 -0.03
N ARG A 19 6.19 -1.04 -1.07
CA ARG A 19 5.41 -2.18 -1.59
C ARG A 19 5.29 -3.32 -0.60
N GLU A 20 6.40 -3.71 0.04
CA GLU A 20 6.39 -4.75 1.07
C GLU A 20 5.47 -4.36 2.24
N ARG A 21 5.50 -3.07 2.65
CA ARG A 21 4.59 -2.56 3.68
C ARG A 21 3.14 -2.49 3.21
N GLU A 22 2.89 -2.11 1.96
CA GLU A 22 1.54 -2.10 1.38
C GLU A 22 0.90 -3.47 1.43
N GLU A 23 1.63 -4.52 1.04
CA GLU A 23 1.14 -5.89 1.06
C GLU A 23 0.79 -6.34 2.49
N VAL A 24 1.65 -6.03 3.48
CA VAL A 24 1.38 -6.35 4.88
C VAL A 24 0.15 -5.63 5.40
N ILE A 25 -0.01 -4.34 5.09
CA ILE A 25 -1.16 -3.55 5.55
C ILE A 25 -2.45 -4.04 4.89
N LEU A 26 -2.42 -4.38 3.60
CA LEU A 26 -3.58 -4.92 2.91
C LEU A 26 -4.01 -6.26 3.50
N LYS A 27 -3.08 -7.19 3.78
CA LYS A 27 -3.39 -8.45 4.46
C LYS A 27 -4.03 -8.22 5.84
N GLN A 28 -3.49 -7.30 6.62
CA GLN A 28 -4.06 -6.95 7.94
C GLN A 28 -5.45 -6.31 7.84
N LEU A 29 -5.71 -5.51 6.81
CA LEU A 29 -7.02 -4.92 6.56
C LEU A 29 -8.03 -5.99 6.14
N GLU A 30 -7.62 -6.94 5.30
CA GLU A 30 -8.46 -8.06 4.86
C GLU A 30 -8.77 -9.04 5.99
N GLU A 31 -7.82 -9.28 6.91
CA GLU A 31 -8.07 -10.06 8.13
C GLU A 31 -9.07 -9.39 9.08
N LYS A 32 -9.01 -8.06 9.22
CA LYS A 32 -9.90 -7.30 10.12
C LYS A 32 -11.28 -7.05 9.51
N GLU A 33 -11.31 -6.76 8.22
CA GLU A 33 -12.50 -6.43 7.47
C GLU A 33 -12.45 -7.20 6.15
N PRO A 34 -12.90 -8.47 6.13
CA PRO A 34 -12.85 -9.27 4.91
C PRO A 34 -13.67 -8.61 3.82
N LEU A 35 -13.12 -8.61 2.60
CA LEU A 35 -13.84 -8.10 1.45
C LEU A 35 -15.12 -8.92 1.23
N ARG A 36 -16.19 -8.23 0.85
CA ARG A 36 -17.47 -8.87 0.53
C ARG A 36 -17.30 -9.86 -0.61
N ASP A 37 -18.23 -10.79 -0.77
CA ASP A 37 -18.21 -11.66 -1.94
C ASP A 37 -18.38 -10.82 -3.22
N LYS A 38 -17.37 -10.92 -4.10
CA LYS A 38 -17.30 -10.18 -5.36
C LYS A 38 -18.40 -10.59 -6.33
N GLU A 39 -18.81 -11.86 -6.31
CA GLU A 39 -19.86 -12.37 -7.19
C GLU A 39 -21.25 -11.92 -6.74
N ALA A 40 -21.45 -11.78 -5.42
CA ALA A 40 -22.71 -11.33 -4.85
C ALA A 40 -22.94 -9.81 -4.99
N ASP A 41 -21.89 -8.99 -4.83
CA ASP A 41 -21.98 -7.53 -4.98
C ASP A 41 -20.65 -6.92 -5.45
N GLN A 42 -20.50 -6.86 -6.77
CA GLN A 42 -19.30 -6.35 -7.42
C GLN A 42 -19.02 -4.87 -7.08
N MET A 43 -20.06 -4.03 -6.94
CA MET A 43 -19.86 -2.61 -6.65
C MET A 43 -19.41 -2.39 -5.21
N ALA A 44 -19.98 -3.12 -4.26
CA ALA A 44 -19.55 -3.06 -2.87
C ALA A 44 -18.14 -3.62 -2.70
N TRP A 45 -17.78 -4.67 -3.44
CA TRP A 45 -16.42 -5.21 -3.45
C TRP A 45 -15.40 -4.18 -3.95
N VAL A 46 -15.66 -3.52 -5.09
CA VAL A 46 -14.77 -2.48 -5.63
C VAL A 46 -14.64 -1.31 -4.65
N ARG A 47 -15.73 -0.90 -4.00
CA ARG A 47 -15.69 0.17 -2.99
C ARG A 47 -14.82 -0.22 -1.81
N ALA A 48 -15.00 -1.42 -1.26
CA ALA A 48 -14.22 -1.90 -0.12
C ALA A 48 -12.72 -2.04 -0.46
N ALA A 49 -12.41 -2.63 -1.61
CA ALA A 49 -11.02 -2.77 -2.08
C ALA A 49 -10.35 -1.40 -2.28
N ASN A 50 -11.08 -0.40 -2.82
CA ASN A 50 -10.56 0.95 -2.99
C ASN A 50 -10.34 1.66 -1.64
N GLN A 51 -11.24 1.45 -0.68
CA GLN A 51 -11.09 1.98 0.68
C GLN A 51 -9.86 1.39 1.38
N HIS A 52 -9.65 0.08 1.30
CA HIS A 52 -8.46 -0.57 1.86
C HIS A 52 -7.17 -0.04 1.25
N ARG A 53 -7.12 0.13 -0.08
CA ARG A 53 -5.98 0.76 -0.76
C ARG A 53 -5.75 2.20 -0.30
N ALA A 54 -6.80 2.99 -0.10
CA ALA A 54 -6.68 4.36 0.40
C ALA A 54 -6.07 4.40 1.81
N ILE A 55 -6.56 3.52 2.72
CA ILE A 55 -6.04 3.39 4.08
C ILE A 55 -4.58 2.94 4.07
N ALA A 56 -4.24 1.94 3.26
CA ALA A 56 -2.86 1.45 3.15
C ALA A 56 -1.90 2.56 2.69
N LYS A 57 -2.28 3.31 1.65
CA LYS A 57 -1.50 4.45 1.15
C LYS A 57 -1.34 5.54 2.20
N GLU A 58 -2.39 5.89 2.94
CA GLU A 58 -2.29 6.89 4.00
C GLU A 58 -1.33 6.46 5.12
N ILE A 59 -1.37 5.20 5.53
CA ILE A 59 -0.46 4.66 6.55
C ILE A 59 1.00 4.69 6.06
N ILE A 60 1.24 4.32 4.79
CA ILE A 60 2.56 4.35 4.17
C ILE A 60 3.10 5.79 4.08
N LEU A 61 2.29 6.72 3.58
CA LEU A 61 2.66 8.14 3.46
C LEU A 61 3.07 8.74 4.81
N ARG A 62 2.30 8.45 5.88
CA ARG A 62 2.62 8.91 7.24
C ARG A 62 3.92 8.30 7.80
N LYS A 63 4.29 7.08 7.38
CA LYS A 63 5.43 6.34 7.95
C LYS A 63 6.74 6.43 7.15
N LEU A 64 6.68 6.77 5.86
CA LEU A 64 7.86 6.79 4.98
C LEU A 64 8.26 8.21 4.54
N ILE A 65 7.34 9.17 4.48
CA ILE A 65 7.63 10.52 3.96
C ILE A 65 7.88 11.57 5.06
N TYR A 66 7.48 11.30 6.30
CA TYR A 66 7.67 12.21 7.45
C TYR A 66 8.75 11.72 8.44
N VAL A 67 9.90 11.27 7.93
CA VAL A 67 11.11 11.05 8.74
C VAL A 67 12.07 12.21 8.53
#